data_AF-A0A7C5HZ98-F1
#
_entry.id   AF-A0A7C5HZ98-F1
#
_cell.length_a   1.000
_cell.length_b   1.000
_cell.length_c   1.000
_cell.angle_alpha   90.00
_cell.angle_beta   90.00
_cell.angle_gamma   90.00
#
_symmetry.space_group_name_H-M   'P 1'
#
loop_
_entity.id
_entity.type
_entity.pdbx_description
1 polymer ?
#
loop_
_entity_poly.entity_id
_entity_poly.type
_entity_poly.pdbx_seq_one_letter_code
_entity_poly.pdbx_strand_id
1 'polypeptide(L)'
;MAALGLYMGGKIYPLQAENPLTILAFFSDLGYGALYFSSRIFSFGTGVLKNVTFEFGTTYIAGAGLLNYLVSLDAFDILSGKKK
;
A
#
# COMPACT_ATOMS: atom_id res chain seq x y z
N MET A 1 0.18 7.32 -6.93
CA MET A 1 -1.08 6.94 -6.26
C MET A 1 -0.95 7.00 -4.73
N ALA A 2 -0.01 6.28 -4.10
CA ALA A 2 0.19 6.31 -2.64
C ALA A 2 0.22 7.71 -1.98
N ALA A 3 0.94 8.67 -2.56
CA ALA A 3 1.02 10.04 -2.03
C ALA A 3 -0.34 10.77 -2.00
N LEU A 4 -1.19 10.56 -3.02
CA LEU A 4 -2.55 11.11 -3.05
C LEU A 4 -3.43 10.43 -2.01
N GLY A 5 -3.30 9.12 -1.83
CA GLY A 5 -4.04 8.40 -0.81
C GLY A 5 -3.66 8.84 0.61
N LEU A 6 -2.39 9.14 0.86
CA LEU A 6 -1.92 9.74 2.11
C LEU A 6 -2.47 11.15 2.31
N TYR A 7 -2.47 11.99 1.27
CA TYR A 7 -3.06 13.34 1.32
C TYR A 7 -4.57 13.29 1.64
N MET A 8 -5.28 12.30 1.11
CA MET A 8 -6.70 12.06 1.39
C MET A 8 -6.97 11.53 2.81
N GLY A 9 -5.93 11.32 3.61
CA GLY A 9 -6.01 10.82 4.98
C GLY A 9 -6.12 9.30 5.08
N GLY A 10 -5.78 8.56 4.01
CA GLY A 10 -5.86 7.10 3.98
C GLY A 10 -5.00 6.42 5.04
N LYS A 11 -5.38 5.20 5.42
CA LYS A 11 -4.69 4.39 6.42
C LYS A 11 -3.66 3.48 5.75
N ILE A 12 -2.46 3.43 6.33
CA ILE A 12 -1.50 2.34 6.12
C ILE A 12 -1.72 1.32 7.23
N TYR A 13 -2.00 0.07 6.86
CA TYR A 13 -2.30 -0.97 7.81
C TYR A 13 -1.01 -1.49 8.47
N PRO A 14 -0.90 -1.44 9.80
CA PRO A 14 0.16 -2.12 10.50
C PRO A 14 -0.06 -3.64 10.42
N LEU A 15 0.99 -4.40 10.72
CA LEU A 15 0.92 -5.85 10.82
C LEU A 15 0.03 -6.24 12.01
N GLN A 16 -1.25 -6.48 11.73
CA GLN A 16 -2.28 -6.78 12.71
C GLN A 16 -3.13 -7.95 12.19
N ALA A 17 -3.11 -9.06 12.93
CA ALA A 17 -3.68 -10.34 12.50
C ALA A 17 -5.12 -10.57 13.01
N GLU A 18 -5.80 -9.52 13.47
CA GLU A 18 -7.14 -9.63 14.06
C GLU A 18 -8.22 -9.92 13.00
N ASN A 19 -8.01 -9.46 11.76
CA ASN A 19 -8.95 -9.65 10.67
C ASN A 19 -8.20 -10.09 9.40
N PRO A 20 -8.66 -11.14 8.69
CA PRO A 20 -8.08 -11.58 7.41
C PRO A 20 -7.95 -10.45 6.38
N LEU A 21 -8.92 -9.52 6.36
CA LEU A 21 -8.89 -8.39 5.43
C LEU A 21 -7.75 -7.41 5.74
N THR A 22 -7.43 -7.23 7.02
CA THR A 22 -6.31 -6.38 7.48
C THR A 22 -4.97 -7.00 7.12
N ILE A 23 -4.87 -8.33 7.13
CA ILE A 23 -3.66 -9.04 6.67
C ILE A 23 -3.45 -8.81 5.17
N LEU A 24 -4.51 -8.93 4.35
CA LEU A 24 -4.42 -8.64 2.91
C LEU A 24 -4.04 -7.18 2.63
N ALA A 25 -4.60 -6.25 3.39
CA ALA A 25 -4.28 -4.83 3.27
C ALA A 25 -2.81 -4.56 3.66
N PHE A 26 -2.32 -5.19 4.73
CA PHE A 26 -0.91 -5.15 5.11
C PHE A 26 0.00 -5.69 4.00
N PHE A 27 -0.34 -6.82 3.38
CA PHE A 27 0.41 -7.33 2.24
C PHE A 27 0.41 -6.37 1.06
N SER A 28 -0.71 -5.69 0.80
CA SER A 28 -0.77 -4.67 -0.24
C SER A 28 0.17 -3.51 0.09
N ASP A 29 0.17 -3.05 1.35
CA ASP A 29 1.02 -1.96 1.82
C ASP A 29 2.51 -2.32 1.85
N LEU A 30 2.88 -3.60 1.96
CA LEU A 30 4.27 -4.04 1.79
C LEU A 30 4.82 -3.77 0.38
N GLY A 31 3.95 -3.67 -0.64
CA GLY A 31 4.34 -3.35 -2.02
C GLY A 31 4.97 -1.96 -2.17
N TYR A 32 4.91 -1.15 -1.13
CA TYR A 32 5.58 0.15 -1.05
C TYR A 32 7.05 0.10 -0.65
N GLY A 33 7.49 -1.00 -0.04
CA GLY A 33 8.84 -1.14 0.48
C GLY A 33 9.25 0.05 1.35
N ALA A 34 10.13 0.91 0.82
CA ALA A 34 10.68 2.07 1.52
C ALA A 34 9.61 3.02 2.10
N LEU A 35 8.50 3.24 1.40
CA LEU A 35 7.42 4.11 1.88
C LEU A 35 6.70 3.53 3.10
N TYR A 36 6.54 2.20 3.18
CA TYR A 36 5.97 1.52 4.35
C TYR A 36 6.92 1.61 5.56
N PHE A 37 8.22 1.37 5.36
CA PHE A 37 9.20 1.55 6.43
C PHE A 37 9.28 3.00 6.92
N SER A 38 9.21 3.96 6.00
CA SER A 38 9.18 5.38 6.34
C SER A 38 7.93 5.73 7.15
N SER A 39 6.75 5.20 6.78
CA SER A 39 5.52 5.44 7.54
C SER A 39 5.60 4.90 8.96
N ARG A 40 6.29 3.78 9.16
CA ARG A 40 6.50 3.20 10.49
C ARG A 40 7.46 4.02 11.36
N ILE A 41 8.49 4.61 10.78
CA ILE A 41 9.48 5.43 11.51
C ILE A 41 8.87 6.79 11.90
N PHE A 42 8.21 7.46 10.95
CA PHE A 42 7.67 8.80 11.14
C PHE A 42 6.22 8.80 11.63
N SER A 43 5.62 7.63 11.85
CA SER A 43 4.23 7.44 12.32
C SER A 43 3.18 8.21 11.51
N PHE A 44 3.34 8.30 10.19
CA PHE A 44 2.34 8.87 9.29
C PHE A 44 1.43 7.79 8.69
N GLY A 45 0.22 8.17 8.27
CA GLY A 45 -0.76 7.22 7.72
C GLY A 45 -1.54 6.43 8.76
N THR A 46 -1.70 6.96 9.98
CA THR A 46 -2.57 6.38 11.03
C THR A 46 -4.05 6.32 10.65
N GLY A 47 -4.42 7.04 9.58
CA GLY A 47 -5.78 7.09 9.04
C GLY A 47 -6.63 8.14 9.75
N VAL A 48 -7.16 9.10 8.98
CA VAL A 48 -8.05 10.14 9.51
C VAL A 48 -9.49 9.77 9.17
N LEU A 49 -10.13 8.93 10.01
CA LEU A 49 -11.50 8.43 9.80
C LEU A 49 -12.54 9.54 9.67
N LYS A 50 -12.26 10.75 10.17
CA LYS A 50 -13.16 11.90 10.10
C LYS A 50 -13.29 12.49 8.68
N ASN A 51 -12.36 12.19 7.77
CA ASN A 51 -12.40 12.70 6.41
C ASN A 51 -13.30 11.84 5.51
N VAL A 52 -14.18 12.49 4.74
CA VAL A 52 -15.03 11.82 3.74
C VAL A 52 -14.19 11.07 2.69
N THR A 53 -12.97 11.55 2.43
CA THR A 53 -12.02 10.96 1.48
C THR A 53 -11.23 9.77 2.04
N PHE A 54 -11.42 9.41 3.31
CA PHE A 54 -10.63 8.39 4.00
C PHE A 54 -10.66 7.02 3.32
N GLU A 55 -11.86 6.54 2.97
CA GLU A 55 -12.04 5.22 2.37
C GLU A 55 -11.40 5.15 0.99
N PHE A 56 -11.59 6.20 0.20
CA PHE A 56 -10.93 6.37 -1.10
C PHE A 56 -9.41 6.44 -0.96
N GLY A 57 -8.90 7.20 0.00
CA GLY A 57 -7.47 7.32 0.25
C GLY A 57 -6.85 5.97 0.61
N THR A 58 -7.53 5.20 1.45
CA THR A 58 -7.10 3.86 1.87
C THR A 58 -7.11 2.87 0.71
N THR A 59 -8.12 2.90 -0.18
CA THR A 59 -8.14 2.07 -1.39
C THR A 59 -7.09 2.49 -2.41
N TYR A 60 -6.83 3.79 -2.55
CA TYR A 60 -5.76 4.31 -3.40
C TYR A 60 -4.38 3.86 -2.92
N ILE A 61 -4.21 3.79 -1.59
CA ILE A 61 -3.03 3.21 -0.97
C ILE A 61 -2.99 1.69 -1.26
N ALA A 62 -4.01 0.91 -0.96
CA ALA A 62 -3.96 -0.53 -1.24
C ALA A 62 -3.66 -0.85 -2.73
N GLY A 63 -4.32 -0.14 -3.65
CA GLY A 63 -4.15 -0.34 -5.10
C GLY A 63 -2.75 0.00 -5.59
N ALA A 64 -2.11 1.05 -5.09
CA ALA A 64 -0.77 1.41 -5.54
C ALA A 64 0.30 0.39 -5.08
N GLY A 65 0.13 -0.22 -3.90
CA GLY A 65 0.99 -1.28 -3.43
C GLY A 65 0.88 -2.56 -4.29
N LEU A 66 -0.35 -2.96 -4.63
CA LEU A 66 -0.60 -4.07 -5.55
C LEU A 66 -0.04 -3.81 -6.96
N LEU A 67 -0.17 -2.58 -7.48
CA LEU A 67 0.41 -2.21 -8.76
C LEU A 67 1.94 -2.30 -8.76
N ASN A 68 2.59 -1.88 -7.67
CA ASN A 68 4.04 -2.04 -7.53
C ASN A 68 4.46 -3.51 -7.57
N TYR A 69 3.67 -4.42 -6.98
CA TYR A 69 3.91 -5.85 -7.11
C TYR A 69 3.79 -6.32 -8.55
N LEU A 70 2.74 -5.92 -9.27
CA LEU A 70 2.57 -6.30 -10.67
C LEU A 70 3.73 -5.81 -11.54
N VAL A 71 4.18 -4.56 -11.35
CA VAL A 71 5.34 -4.01 -12.06
C VAL A 71 6.62 -4.76 -11.69
N SER A 72 6.80 -5.10 -10.41
CA SER A 72 7.98 -5.86 -9.97
C SER A 72 8.00 -7.28 -10.55
N LEU A 73 6.83 -7.94 -10.61
CA LEU A 73 6.69 -9.25 -11.24
C LEU A 73 6.89 -9.17 -12.76
N ASP A 74 6.36 -8.14 -13.42
CA ASP A 74 6.58 -7.93 -14.85
C ASP A 74 8.06 -7.70 -15.18
N ALA A 75 8.76 -6.88 -14.38
CA ALA A 75 10.20 -6.69 -14.49
C ALA A 75 10.98 -8.00 -14.27
N PHE A 76 10.54 -8.82 -13.31
CA PHE A 76 11.12 -10.15 -13.07
C PHE A 76 10.87 -11.12 -14.23
N ASP A 77 9.69 -11.08 -14.85
CA ASP A 77 9.35 -11.90 -16.01
C ASP A 77 10.15 -11.50 -17.26
N ILE A 78 10.39 -10.20 -17.45
CA ILE A 78 11.30 -9.68 -18.50
C ILE A 78 12.72 -10.19 -18.26
N LEU A 79 13.23 -10.07 -17.04
CA LEU A 79 14.56 -10.57 -16.67
C LEU A 79 14.68 -12.09 -16.83
N SER A 80 13.62 -12.84 -16.52
CA SER A 80 13.56 -14.29 -16.67
C SER A 80 13.42 -14.75 -18.12
N GLY A 81 13.32 -13.84 -19.08
CA GLY A 81 13.18 -14.14 -20.51
C GLY A 81 11.81 -14.74 -20.89
N LYS A 82 10.83 -14.70 -19.98
CA LYS A 82 9.45 -15.17 -20.23
C LYS A 82 8.63 -14.17 -21.04
N LYS A 83 9.05 -12.90 -21.03
CA LYS A 83 8.44 -11.77 -21.73
C LYS A 83 9.56 -10.94 -22.35
N LYS A 84 9.34 -10.37 -23.53
CA LYS A 84 10.29 -9.49 -24.23
C LYS A 84 9.85 -8.04 -24.14
#